data_AF-A0A395VS85-F1
#
_entry.id   AF-A0A395VS85-F1
#
_cell.length_a   1.000
_cell.length_b   1.000
_cell.length_c   1.000
_cell.angle_alpha   90.00
_cell.angle_beta   90.00
_cell.angle_gamma   90.00
#
_symmetry.space_group_name_H-M   'P 1'
#
loop_
_entity.id
_entity.type
_entity.pdbx_description
1 polymer ?
#
loop_
_entity_poly.entity_id
_entity_poly.type
_entity_poly.pdbx_seq_one_letter_code
_entity_poly.pdbx_strand_id
1 'polypeptide(L)'
;MSVESILSITASLIAIGGLVYAGYQRCKKKSLSTLMTELVAKNTSVKGQQAILQKISRNLYLSGKGLSIGYIRNFSVSGRSKEVIFQDICLKNNIEPTVELCKRMLTYDVPSFRAKWNEQHIENINKPAQSMTQLLVEQPITNGKRQIVYLSALFQEKYPETYKRLTDILDKHNVGYALLKATRDIWCRDYMPVQTASGKLIQFKYDPSYLKNNEKYEASRSNVCEVCKANGIKPTFSDINLDGGNVLICGNRAIISDRVFSENPGRKEEDLKAELSRLLEAEIIIIPAQKDDFTGHADGMVRFVNCDTILGNDRAEEFKYWREKMDKVISTYHLQYIDVPFFYGYKDKAHPEHAIGIYVNYLEVENLIVVPVFGVPGNKDAEAVVKIKEIFPDKIVETIDYNEVALEGGLLNCTTWTLNSFQ
;
A
#
# COMPACT_ATOMS: atom_id res chain seq x y z
N MET A 1 30.57 51.20 -2.84
CA MET A 1 30.61 50.46 -1.56
C MET A 1 31.93 50.77 -0.89
N SER A 2 31.92 51.32 0.33
CA SER A 2 33.17 51.64 1.05
C SER A 2 33.86 50.35 1.51
N VAL A 3 35.19 50.39 1.64
CA VAL A 3 36.03 49.25 2.06
C VAL A 3 35.59 48.71 3.43
N GLU A 4 35.04 49.57 4.29
CA GLU A 4 34.48 49.21 5.60
C GLU A 4 33.20 48.36 5.50
N SER A 5 32.37 48.57 4.46
CA SER A 5 31.19 47.74 4.22
C SER A 5 31.55 46.32 3.79
N ILE A 6 32.65 46.17 3.04
CA ILE A 6 33.13 44.85 2.56
C ILE A 6 33.75 44.05 3.70
N LEU A 7 34.48 44.70 4.63
CA LEU A 7 35.05 44.04 5.81
C LEU A 7 33.97 43.59 6.82
N SER A 8 32.89 44.37 6.99
CA SER A 8 31.74 44.01 7.82
C SER A 8 30.95 42.80 7.27
N ILE A 9 30.75 42.74 5.95
CA ILE A 9 30.05 41.63 5.28
C ILE A 9 30.91 40.35 5.29
N THR A 10 32.22 40.48 5.08
CA THR A 10 33.14 39.33 5.10
C THR A 10 33.33 38.74 6.50
N ALA A 11 33.40 39.56 7.55
CA ALA A 11 33.42 39.09 8.94
C ALA A 11 32.12 38.35 9.33
N SER A 12 30.97 38.85 8.87
CA SER A 12 29.66 38.23 9.10
C SER A 12 29.50 36.89 8.38
N LEU A 13 30.01 36.77 7.14
CA LEU A 13 30.01 35.53 6.36
C LEU A 13 30.93 34.46 6.95
N ILE A 14 32.07 34.84 7.54
CA ILE A 14 32.98 33.90 8.23
C ILE A 14 32.34 33.40 9.53
N ALA A 15 31.65 34.26 10.29
CA ALA A 15 30.93 33.87 11.50
C ALA A 15 29.73 32.93 11.20
N ILE A 16 28.96 33.22 10.14
CA ILE A 16 27.87 32.37 9.65
C ILE A 16 28.43 31.04 9.10
N GLY A 17 29.53 31.08 8.34
CA GLY A 17 30.22 29.89 7.84
C GLY A 17 30.74 28.99 8.97
N GLY A 18 31.25 29.57 10.07
CA GLY A 18 31.67 28.84 11.26
C GLY A 18 30.51 28.19 12.02
N LEU A 19 29.36 28.87 12.13
CA LEU A 19 28.14 28.34 12.74
C LEU A 19 27.48 27.25 11.87
N VAL A 20 27.48 27.41 10.55
CA VAL A 20 27.01 26.41 9.58
C VAL A 20 27.94 25.20 9.55
N TYR A 21 29.26 25.39 9.65
CA TYR A 21 30.23 24.30 9.72
C TYR A 21 30.16 23.54 11.05
N ALA A 22 29.99 24.25 12.19
CA ALA A 22 29.76 23.63 13.49
C ALA A 22 28.40 22.91 13.55
N GLY A 23 27.36 23.47 12.94
CA GLY A 23 26.05 22.83 12.75
C GLY A 23 26.10 21.61 11.81
N TYR A 24 26.89 21.67 10.75
CA TYR A 24 27.15 20.59 9.80
C TYR A 24 27.91 19.43 10.46
N GLN A 25 28.93 19.73 11.28
CA GLN A 25 29.62 18.72 12.11
C GLN A 25 28.69 18.12 13.18
N ARG A 26 27.72 18.90 13.70
CA ARG A 26 26.69 18.42 14.65
C ARG A 26 25.59 17.57 13.97
N CYS A 27 25.45 17.66 12.66
CA CYS A 27 24.45 16.94 11.85
C CYS A 27 24.99 15.71 11.09
N LYS A 28 26.25 15.31 11.28
CA LYS A 28 26.74 14.03 10.76
C LYS A 28 26.14 12.89 11.60
N LYS A 29 25.00 12.34 11.17
CA LYS A 29 24.40 11.12 11.78
C LYS A 29 25.50 10.05 11.83
N LYS A 30 25.82 9.53 13.02
CA LYS A 30 26.82 8.46 13.18
C LYS A 30 26.48 7.28 12.27
N SER A 31 27.49 6.70 11.61
CA SER A 31 27.30 5.51 10.78
C SER A 31 26.78 4.33 11.61
N LEU A 32 26.08 3.41 10.96
CA LEU A 32 25.58 2.20 11.61
C LEU A 32 26.72 1.38 12.24
N SER A 33 27.87 1.26 11.59
CA SER A 33 29.07 0.60 12.13
C SER A 33 29.63 1.27 13.39
N THR A 34 29.58 2.61 13.45
CA THR A 34 29.98 3.36 14.65
C THR A 34 28.99 3.12 15.78
N LEU A 35 27.70 3.14 15.49
CA LEU A 35 26.65 2.83 16.46
C LEU A 35 26.75 1.39 16.99
N MET A 36 27.05 0.42 16.12
CA MET A 36 27.29 -0.97 16.52
C MET A 36 28.52 -1.12 17.41
N THR A 37 29.56 -0.31 17.18
CA THR A 37 30.76 -0.29 18.03
C THR A 37 30.47 0.30 19.41
N GLU A 38 29.70 1.38 19.47
CA GLU A 38 29.25 1.98 20.74
C GLU A 38 28.28 1.05 21.49
N LEU A 39 27.44 0.31 20.76
CA LEU A 39 26.47 -0.61 21.35
C LEU A 39 27.16 -1.70 22.18
N VAL A 40 28.29 -2.24 21.69
CA VAL A 40 29.04 -3.32 22.36
C VAL A 40 30.11 -2.86 23.33
N ALA A 41 30.32 -1.55 23.49
CA ALA A 41 31.36 -1.04 24.36
C ALA A 41 31.07 -1.37 25.83
N LYS A 42 32.12 -1.79 26.58
CA LYS A 42 32.01 -2.29 27.97
C LYS A 42 31.38 -1.29 28.96
N ASN A 43 31.44 -0.01 28.66
CA ASN A 43 30.95 1.09 29.50
C ASN A 43 29.58 1.64 29.06
N THR A 44 28.94 1.05 28.04
CA THR A 44 27.62 1.51 27.58
C THR A 44 26.53 1.01 28.53
N SER A 45 25.91 1.94 29.27
CA SER A 45 24.80 1.63 30.17
C SER A 45 23.57 1.08 29.43
N VAL A 46 22.67 0.39 30.15
CA VAL A 46 21.42 -0.16 29.57
C VAL A 46 20.60 0.93 28.86
N LYS A 47 20.44 2.11 29.48
CA LYS A 47 19.77 3.26 28.84
C LYS A 47 20.53 3.75 27.60
N GLY A 48 21.86 3.72 27.62
CA GLY A 48 22.71 4.05 26.48
C GLY A 48 22.52 3.06 25.32
N GLN A 49 22.46 1.76 25.60
CA GLN A 49 22.21 0.71 24.61
C GLN A 49 20.83 0.91 23.95
N GLN A 50 19.79 1.18 24.74
CA GLN A 50 18.45 1.48 24.23
C GLN A 50 18.45 2.71 23.31
N ALA A 51 19.13 3.79 23.70
CA ALA A 51 19.23 5.00 22.87
C ALA A 51 20.01 4.76 21.56
N ILE A 52 21.04 3.92 21.60
CA ILE A 52 21.79 3.52 20.40
C ILE A 52 20.92 2.65 19.48
N LEU A 53 20.20 1.67 20.03
CA LEU A 53 19.26 0.85 19.26
C LEU A 53 18.12 1.66 18.64
N GLN A 54 17.62 2.70 19.32
CA GLN A 54 16.66 3.63 18.73
C GLN A 54 17.25 4.40 17.54
N LYS A 55 18.53 4.80 17.62
CA LYS A 55 19.23 5.44 16.48
C LYS A 55 19.46 4.47 15.33
N ILE A 56 19.83 3.22 15.63
CA ILE A 56 19.95 2.14 14.64
C ILE A 56 18.57 1.91 13.99
N SER A 57 17.52 1.73 14.79
CA SER A 57 16.14 1.56 14.31
C SER A 57 15.69 2.70 13.40
N ARG A 58 15.97 3.96 13.75
CA ARG A 58 15.65 5.12 12.89
C ARG A 58 16.45 5.13 11.59
N ASN A 59 17.67 4.61 11.59
CA ASN A 59 18.50 4.51 10.39
C ASN A 59 18.05 3.37 9.47
N LEU A 60 17.60 2.25 10.05
CA LEU A 60 17.04 1.11 9.32
C LEU A 60 15.61 1.40 8.81
N TYR A 61 14.85 2.25 9.50
CA TYR A 61 13.51 2.69 9.06
C TYR A 61 13.54 3.38 7.70
N LEU A 62 14.65 4.03 7.32
CA LEU A 62 14.87 4.59 5.98
C LEU A 62 15.00 3.52 4.87
N SER A 63 15.04 2.25 5.25
CA SER A 63 15.09 1.08 4.37
C SER A 63 13.91 0.12 4.64
N GLY A 64 12.81 0.62 5.23
CA GLY A 64 11.55 -0.11 5.37
C GLY A 64 11.41 -1.05 6.57
N LYS A 65 12.42 -1.15 7.46
CA LYS A 65 12.35 -2.05 8.65
C LYS A 65 12.93 -1.38 9.92
N GLY A 66 12.16 -1.39 11.01
CA GLY A 66 12.59 -0.88 12.33
C GLY A 66 12.82 -2.00 13.34
N LEU A 67 13.50 -1.70 14.45
CA LEU A 67 13.62 -2.64 15.57
C LEU A 67 12.35 -2.60 16.42
N SER A 68 11.85 -3.76 16.84
CA SER A 68 10.67 -3.83 17.70
C SER A 68 10.95 -3.18 19.07
N ILE A 69 9.94 -2.51 19.63
CA ILE A 69 10.05 -1.87 20.95
C ILE A 69 10.38 -2.89 22.03
N GLY A 70 9.83 -4.11 21.92
CA GLY A 70 10.15 -5.23 22.81
C GLY A 70 11.61 -5.64 22.74
N TYR A 71 12.18 -5.75 21.54
CA TYR A 71 13.61 -6.02 21.36
C TYR A 71 14.48 -4.92 21.97
N ILE A 72 14.18 -3.64 21.71
CA ILE A 72 14.94 -2.51 22.27
C ILE A 72 14.91 -2.53 23.80
N ARG A 73 13.74 -2.74 24.43
CA ARG A 73 13.58 -2.71 25.89
C ARG A 73 14.32 -3.85 26.58
N ASN A 74 14.29 -5.04 25.99
CA ASN A 74 14.83 -6.27 26.57
C ASN A 74 16.25 -6.59 26.11
N PHE A 75 16.87 -5.72 25.31
CA PHE A 75 18.21 -5.95 24.78
C PHE A 75 19.28 -5.95 25.88
N SER A 76 20.23 -6.88 25.78
CA SER A 76 21.44 -6.93 26.60
C SER A 76 22.63 -7.38 25.77
N VAL A 77 23.77 -6.68 25.85
CA VAL A 77 25.00 -7.07 25.13
C VAL A 77 25.50 -8.43 25.61
N SER A 78 25.48 -8.71 26.92
CA SER A 78 25.93 -9.98 27.52
C SER A 78 27.29 -10.52 26.99
N GLY A 79 28.24 -9.63 26.69
CA GLY A 79 29.56 -10.00 26.14
C GLY A 79 29.56 -10.49 24.68
N ARG A 80 28.43 -10.39 23.97
CA ARG A 80 28.28 -10.81 22.57
C ARG A 80 29.07 -9.88 21.62
N SER A 81 29.64 -10.45 20.57
CA SER A 81 30.37 -9.70 19.54
C SER A 81 29.42 -8.85 18.69
N LYS A 82 29.97 -7.88 17.94
CA LYS A 82 29.20 -7.07 16.98
C LYS A 82 28.47 -7.93 15.95
N GLU A 83 29.12 -8.98 15.45
CA GLU A 83 28.53 -9.89 14.48
C GLU A 83 27.37 -10.67 15.09
N VAL A 84 27.54 -11.24 16.28
CA VAL A 84 26.46 -11.98 16.98
C VAL A 84 25.27 -11.07 17.27
N ILE A 85 25.51 -9.83 17.67
CA ILE A 85 24.44 -8.85 17.90
C ILE A 85 23.77 -8.44 16.59
N PHE A 86 24.52 -8.30 15.50
CA PHE A 86 23.95 -8.04 14.17
C PHE A 86 23.05 -9.20 13.73
N GLN A 87 23.52 -10.45 13.89
CA GLN A 87 22.71 -11.64 13.61
C GLN A 87 21.44 -11.65 14.48
N ASP A 88 21.55 -11.41 15.79
CA ASP A 88 20.39 -11.34 16.69
C ASP A 88 19.40 -10.23 16.30
N ILE A 89 19.89 -9.05 15.90
CA ILE A 89 19.07 -7.96 15.35
C ILE A 89 18.28 -8.46 14.13
N CYS A 90 18.95 -9.10 13.18
CA CYS A 90 18.34 -9.63 11.96
C CYS A 90 17.30 -10.71 12.26
N LEU A 91 17.67 -11.73 13.06
CA LEU A 91 16.80 -12.84 13.43
C LEU A 91 15.57 -12.38 14.21
N LYS A 92 15.74 -11.52 15.23
CA LYS A 92 14.65 -11.12 16.14
C LYS A 92 13.72 -10.05 15.57
N ASN A 93 14.15 -9.34 14.53
CA ASN A 93 13.36 -8.28 13.90
C ASN A 93 13.06 -8.57 12.42
N ASN A 94 13.30 -9.80 11.96
CA ASN A 94 13.06 -10.25 10.58
C ASN A 94 13.68 -9.32 9.52
N ILE A 95 14.93 -8.91 9.75
CA ILE A 95 15.68 -8.01 8.87
C ILE A 95 16.62 -8.85 8.02
N GLU A 96 16.44 -8.79 6.71
CA GLU A 96 17.29 -9.52 5.77
C GLU A 96 18.74 -8.98 5.84
N PRO A 97 19.73 -9.85 6.07
CA PRO A 97 21.12 -9.45 6.13
C PRO A 97 21.68 -9.27 4.71
N THR A 98 21.29 -8.24 3.97
CA THR A 98 21.86 -7.99 2.63
C THR A 98 23.36 -7.69 2.72
N VAL A 99 24.10 -7.84 1.60
CA VAL A 99 25.53 -7.47 1.52
C VAL A 99 25.74 -6.02 1.95
N GLU A 100 24.85 -5.13 1.52
CA GLU A 100 24.90 -3.71 1.85
C GLU A 100 24.65 -3.47 3.34
N LEU A 101 23.65 -4.14 3.93
CA LEU A 101 23.37 -4.02 5.35
C LEU A 101 24.53 -4.56 6.20
N CYS A 102 25.12 -5.69 5.82
CA CYS A 102 26.30 -6.25 6.48
C CYS A 102 27.45 -5.24 6.48
N LYS A 103 27.75 -4.64 5.32
CA LYS A 103 28.80 -3.61 5.20
C LYS A 103 28.47 -2.36 6.02
N ARG A 104 27.22 -1.91 6.05
CA ARG A 104 26.82 -0.73 6.85
C ARG A 104 26.91 -0.97 8.35
N MET A 105 26.59 -2.17 8.83
CA MET A 105 26.55 -2.52 10.26
C MET A 105 27.90 -3.02 10.80
N LEU A 106 28.64 -3.77 9.99
CA LEU A 106 29.86 -4.49 10.40
C LEU A 106 31.13 -4.04 9.68
N THR A 107 31.03 -3.26 8.61
CA THR A 107 32.11 -2.88 7.66
C THR A 107 32.63 -4.00 6.75
N TYR A 108 32.04 -5.19 6.81
CA TYR A 108 32.33 -6.34 5.95
C TYR A 108 31.06 -7.17 5.71
N ASP A 109 31.09 -8.04 4.72
CA ASP A 109 30.00 -9.00 4.44
C ASP A 109 30.14 -10.28 5.27
N VAL A 110 29.02 -10.96 5.57
CA VAL A 110 29.00 -12.23 6.31
C VAL A 110 28.26 -13.30 5.47
N PRO A 111 28.88 -13.83 4.40
CA PRO A 111 28.20 -14.72 3.44
C PRO A 111 27.58 -15.97 4.08
N SER A 112 28.24 -16.54 5.10
CA SER A 112 27.76 -17.72 5.82
C SER A 112 26.46 -17.46 6.60
N PHE A 113 26.29 -16.27 7.17
CA PHE A 113 25.05 -15.88 7.83
C PHE A 113 23.93 -15.64 6.80
N ARG A 114 24.25 -14.99 5.68
CA ARG A 114 23.29 -14.77 4.59
C ARG A 114 22.80 -16.08 4.00
N ALA A 115 23.71 -17.04 3.76
CA ALA A 115 23.36 -18.37 3.28
C ALA A 115 22.43 -19.09 4.26
N LYS A 116 22.75 -19.09 5.57
CA LYS A 116 21.89 -19.68 6.61
C LYS A 116 20.52 -19.01 6.73
N TRP A 117 20.49 -17.67 6.65
CA TRP A 117 19.25 -16.91 6.65
C TRP A 117 18.39 -17.28 5.44
N ASN A 118 19.00 -17.35 4.25
CA ASN A 118 18.34 -17.75 3.03
C ASN A 118 17.85 -19.21 3.09
N GLU A 119 18.63 -20.17 3.58
CA GLU A 119 18.19 -21.56 3.76
C GLU A 119 16.93 -21.65 4.65
N GLN A 120 16.94 -20.97 5.80
CA GLN A 120 15.80 -20.93 6.72
C GLN A 120 14.57 -20.21 6.15
N HIS A 121 14.77 -19.26 5.23
CA HIS A 121 13.67 -18.49 4.62
C HIS A 121 13.22 -19.06 3.27
N ILE A 122 14.06 -19.86 2.59
CA ILE A 122 13.74 -20.62 1.36
C ILE A 122 12.96 -21.89 1.70
N GLU A 123 13.18 -22.53 2.86
CA GLU A 123 12.29 -23.61 3.34
C GLU A 123 10.85 -23.14 3.56
N ASN A 124 10.63 -21.85 3.83
CA ASN A 124 9.29 -21.25 3.87
C ASN A 124 8.75 -20.86 2.48
N ILE A 125 9.61 -20.64 1.48
CA ILE A 125 9.24 -20.37 0.07
C ILE A 125 8.89 -21.67 -0.68
N ASN A 126 9.52 -22.80 -0.31
CA ASN A 126 9.31 -24.12 -0.90
C ASN A 126 8.29 -25.00 -0.17
N LYS A 127 7.64 -24.49 0.89
CA LYS A 127 6.36 -25.08 1.29
C LYS A 127 5.38 -24.77 0.17
N PRO A 128 4.83 -25.79 -0.53
CA PRO A 128 3.70 -25.53 -1.40
C PRO A 128 2.65 -24.82 -0.53
N ALA A 129 2.11 -23.71 -1.02
CA ALA A 129 0.90 -23.10 -0.45
C ALA A 129 0.00 -24.27 -0.05
N GLN A 130 -0.21 -24.43 1.26
CA GLN A 130 -0.97 -25.57 1.75
C GLN A 130 -2.24 -25.61 0.93
N SER A 131 -2.46 -26.75 0.26
CA SER A 131 -3.64 -26.96 -0.55
C SER A 131 -4.85 -26.41 0.21
N MET A 132 -5.58 -25.51 -0.44
CA MET A 132 -6.75 -24.78 0.05
C MET A 132 -7.79 -25.70 0.72
N THR A 133 -7.69 -27.02 0.51
CA THR A 133 -8.51 -28.06 1.15
C THR A 133 -8.24 -28.24 2.66
N GLN A 134 -7.05 -27.95 3.19
CA GLN A 134 -6.72 -28.25 4.59
C GLN A 134 -6.98 -27.09 5.58
N LEU A 135 -6.85 -25.84 5.13
CA LEU A 135 -7.12 -24.64 5.95
C LEU A 135 -8.62 -24.31 6.13
N LEU A 136 -9.50 -25.04 5.44
CA LEU A 136 -10.96 -24.89 5.55
C LEU A 136 -11.56 -25.64 6.76
N VAL A 137 -10.80 -26.52 7.42
CA VAL A 137 -11.37 -27.51 8.36
C VAL A 137 -11.14 -27.18 9.85
N GLU A 138 -10.16 -26.36 10.23
CA GLU A 138 -9.66 -26.38 11.62
C GLU A 138 -9.90 -25.13 12.49
N GLN A 139 -10.57 -24.07 12.02
CA GLN A 139 -10.76 -22.87 12.84
C GLN A 139 -12.24 -22.57 13.15
N PRO A 140 -12.60 -22.31 14.43
CA PRO A 140 -13.97 -21.98 14.82
C PRO A 140 -14.38 -20.63 14.19
N ILE A 141 -15.48 -20.65 13.46
CA ILE A 141 -16.06 -19.47 12.82
C ILE A 141 -16.73 -18.62 13.90
N THR A 142 -16.15 -17.47 14.21
CA THR A 142 -16.90 -16.40 14.88
C THR A 142 -17.42 -15.44 13.82
N ASN A 143 -18.75 -15.40 13.64
CA ASN A 143 -19.54 -14.44 12.84
C ASN A 143 -19.85 -14.70 11.35
N GLY A 144 -19.69 -15.94 10.84
CA GLY A 144 -20.47 -16.42 9.68
C GLY A 144 -20.13 -15.86 8.29
N LYS A 145 -19.06 -15.08 8.12
CA LYS A 145 -18.53 -14.67 6.80
C LYS A 145 -17.00 -14.71 6.83
N ARG A 146 -16.38 -15.49 5.94
CA ARG A 146 -14.92 -15.50 5.73
C ARG A 146 -14.62 -14.86 4.38
N GLN A 147 -13.64 -13.97 4.33
CA GLN A 147 -13.18 -13.36 3.08
C GLN A 147 -11.89 -14.00 2.60
N ILE A 148 -11.72 -14.08 1.29
CA ILE A 148 -10.48 -14.53 0.65
C ILE A 148 -9.95 -13.40 -0.21
N VAL A 149 -8.67 -13.09 -0.06
CA VAL A 149 -7.95 -12.13 -0.91
C VAL A 149 -7.34 -12.86 -2.10
N TYR A 150 -7.75 -12.48 -3.30
CA TYR A 150 -7.13 -12.96 -4.53
C TYR A 150 -6.10 -11.95 -5.03
N LEU A 151 -4.98 -12.47 -5.51
CA LEU A 151 -3.87 -11.73 -6.12
C LEU A 151 -3.59 -12.35 -7.49
N SER A 152 -3.09 -11.58 -8.44
CA SER A 152 -2.57 -12.14 -9.70
C SER A 152 -1.34 -13.02 -9.44
N ALA A 153 -1.21 -14.17 -10.11
CA ALA A 153 0.03 -14.96 -10.02
C ALA A 153 1.27 -14.15 -10.48
N LEU A 154 1.07 -13.22 -11.44
CA LEU A 154 2.13 -12.32 -11.90
C LEU A 154 2.61 -11.36 -10.81
N PHE A 155 1.82 -11.11 -9.77
CA PHE A 155 2.24 -10.23 -8.68
C PHE A 155 3.41 -10.83 -7.89
N GLN A 156 3.34 -12.14 -7.63
CA GLN A 156 4.45 -12.88 -7.02
C GLN A 156 5.70 -12.89 -7.91
N GLU A 157 5.52 -13.02 -9.23
CA GLU A 157 6.64 -13.08 -10.18
C GLU A 157 7.33 -11.73 -10.37
N LYS A 158 6.56 -10.65 -10.51
CA LYS A 158 7.08 -9.31 -10.81
C LYS A 158 7.55 -8.55 -9.56
N TYR A 159 6.87 -8.72 -8.43
CA TYR A 159 7.13 -7.99 -7.19
C TYR A 159 7.25 -8.94 -5.99
N PRO A 160 8.18 -9.93 -6.01
CA PRO A 160 8.25 -11.00 -5.02
C PRO A 160 8.39 -10.50 -3.58
N GLU A 161 9.18 -9.44 -3.37
CA GLU A 161 9.38 -8.87 -2.04
C GLU A 161 8.12 -8.17 -1.52
N THR A 162 7.43 -7.41 -2.37
CA THR A 162 6.19 -6.73 -2.01
C THR A 162 5.05 -7.72 -1.79
N TYR A 163 4.95 -8.75 -2.64
CA TYR A 163 4.05 -9.89 -2.48
C TYR A 163 4.29 -10.60 -1.14
N LYS A 164 5.54 -10.88 -0.80
CA LYS A 164 5.91 -11.52 0.46
C LYS A 164 5.51 -10.66 1.67
N ARG A 165 5.79 -9.36 1.64
CA ARG A 165 5.38 -8.44 2.73
C ARG A 165 3.87 -8.44 2.93
N LEU A 166 3.09 -8.43 1.85
CA LEU A 166 1.64 -8.46 1.93
C LEU A 166 1.14 -9.79 2.48
N THR A 167 1.62 -10.91 1.95
CA THR A 167 1.20 -12.25 2.38
C THR A 167 1.62 -12.55 3.83
N ASP A 168 2.80 -12.12 4.28
CA ASP A 168 3.21 -12.19 5.69
C ASP A 168 2.22 -11.45 6.62
N ILE A 169 1.68 -10.30 6.18
CA ILE A 169 0.64 -9.56 6.93
C ILE A 169 -0.68 -10.35 6.96
N LEU A 170 -1.10 -10.90 5.82
CA LEU A 170 -2.33 -11.70 5.73
C LEU A 170 -2.24 -12.97 6.61
N ASP A 171 -1.11 -13.68 6.55
CA ASP A 171 -0.84 -14.88 7.36
C ASP A 171 -0.82 -14.55 8.85
N LYS A 172 -0.18 -13.44 9.24
CA LYS A 172 -0.16 -12.95 10.64
C LYS A 172 -1.57 -12.77 11.21
N HIS A 173 -2.53 -12.37 10.37
CA HIS A 173 -3.92 -12.10 10.76
C HIS A 173 -4.89 -13.22 10.35
N ASN A 174 -4.38 -14.38 9.92
CA ASN A 174 -5.18 -15.54 9.48
C ASN A 174 -6.14 -15.24 8.32
N VAL A 175 -5.84 -14.25 7.49
CA VAL A 175 -6.62 -13.91 6.30
C VAL A 175 -6.20 -14.84 5.17
N GLY A 176 -7.17 -15.57 4.60
CA GLY A 176 -6.91 -16.47 3.48
C GLY A 176 -6.62 -15.71 2.19
N TYR A 177 -5.67 -16.20 1.40
CA TYR A 177 -5.38 -15.65 0.07
C TYR A 177 -5.11 -16.73 -0.98
N ALA A 178 -5.29 -16.37 -2.25
CA ALA A 178 -5.10 -17.26 -3.39
C ALA A 178 -4.58 -16.52 -4.63
N LEU A 179 -3.94 -17.26 -5.55
CA LEU A 179 -3.40 -16.71 -6.79
C LEU A 179 -4.33 -17.00 -7.98
N LEU A 180 -4.66 -15.95 -8.73
CA LEU A 180 -5.41 -16.01 -9.98
C LEU A 180 -4.52 -16.48 -11.12
N LYS A 181 -5.05 -17.42 -11.90
CA LYS A 181 -4.44 -17.95 -13.13
C LYS A 181 -4.95 -17.23 -14.37
N ALA A 182 -4.23 -17.37 -15.48
CA ALA A 182 -4.56 -16.81 -16.80
C ALA A 182 -4.67 -15.27 -16.83
N THR A 183 -3.99 -14.60 -15.89
CA THR A 183 -3.90 -13.15 -15.79
C THR A 183 -2.81 -12.61 -16.72
N ARG A 184 -3.01 -11.43 -17.30
CA ARG A 184 -1.99 -10.71 -18.09
C ARG A 184 -1.42 -9.48 -17.36
N ASP A 185 -2.05 -9.12 -16.25
CA ASP A 185 -1.57 -8.04 -15.37
C ASP A 185 -1.84 -8.31 -13.88
N ILE A 186 -1.27 -7.47 -13.01
CA ILE A 186 -1.38 -7.53 -11.56
C ILE A 186 -2.66 -6.87 -11.02
N TRP A 187 -3.31 -6.01 -11.80
CA TRP A 187 -4.49 -5.20 -11.41
C TRP A 187 -5.79 -6.01 -11.35
N CYS A 188 -5.83 -7.04 -10.50
CA CYS A 188 -6.96 -7.97 -10.48
C CYS A 188 -8.27 -7.33 -10.02
N ARG A 189 -8.23 -6.21 -9.30
CA ARG A 189 -9.43 -5.43 -9.00
C ARG A 189 -10.21 -5.04 -10.25
N ASP A 190 -9.50 -4.72 -11.34
CA ASP A 190 -10.11 -4.10 -12.52
C ASP A 190 -10.83 -5.12 -13.39
N TYR A 191 -10.22 -6.28 -13.59
CA TYR A 191 -10.73 -7.29 -14.51
C TYR A 191 -11.57 -8.38 -13.83
N MET A 192 -11.58 -8.47 -12.50
CA MET A 192 -12.37 -9.48 -11.79
C MET A 192 -13.83 -9.04 -11.55
N PRO A 193 -14.78 -9.98 -11.40
CA PRO A 193 -16.19 -9.64 -11.19
C PRO A 193 -16.45 -8.83 -9.91
N VAL A 194 -17.43 -7.93 -9.96
CA VAL A 194 -17.93 -7.24 -8.77
C VAL A 194 -18.92 -8.14 -8.04
N GLN A 195 -18.76 -8.31 -6.73
CA GLN A 195 -19.69 -9.06 -5.90
C GLN A 195 -20.78 -8.13 -5.34
N THR A 196 -22.06 -8.45 -5.61
CA THR A 196 -23.21 -7.68 -5.11
C THR A 196 -23.52 -8.01 -3.64
N ALA A 197 -24.41 -7.25 -3.02
CA ALA A 197 -24.87 -7.52 -1.66
C ALA A 197 -25.51 -8.90 -1.49
N SER A 198 -26.15 -9.45 -2.52
CA SER A 198 -26.70 -10.82 -2.51
C SER A 198 -25.66 -11.91 -2.77
N GLY A 199 -24.41 -11.53 -3.08
CA GLY A 199 -23.33 -12.44 -3.39
C GLY A 199 -23.22 -12.82 -4.87
N LYS A 200 -24.06 -12.25 -5.75
CA LYS A 200 -23.92 -12.45 -7.21
C LYS A 200 -22.61 -11.85 -7.68
N LEU A 201 -21.99 -12.51 -8.65
CA LEU A 201 -20.80 -12.02 -9.32
C LEU A 201 -21.18 -11.45 -10.68
N ILE A 202 -20.94 -10.15 -10.88
CA ILE A 202 -21.19 -9.46 -12.14
C ILE A 202 -19.85 -9.18 -12.80
N GLN A 203 -19.61 -9.79 -13.95
CA GLN A 203 -18.44 -9.52 -14.77
C GLN A 203 -18.81 -8.53 -15.85
N PHE A 204 -18.30 -7.30 -15.72
CA PHE A 204 -18.40 -6.30 -16.79
C PHE A 204 -17.39 -6.58 -17.90
N LYS A 205 -17.63 -5.98 -19.06
CA LYS A 205 -16.63 -5.93 -20.13
C LYS A 205 -15.46 -5.09 -19.63
N TYR A 206 -14.25 -5.66 -19.68
CA TYR A 206 -13.01 -4.95 -19.37
C TYR A 206 -12.35 -4.49 -20.66
N ASP A 207 -12.63 -3.25 -21.08
CA ASP A 207 -12.06 -2.58 -22.25
C ASP A 207 -11.84 -1.08 -21.97
N PRO A 208 -11.05 -0.75 -20.92
CA PRO A 208 -10.84 0.62 -20.49
C PRO A 208 -10.16 1.47 -21.56
N SER A 209 -10.51 2.76 -21.61
CA SER A 209 -9.91 3.73 -22.54
C SER A 209 -8.42 3.96 -22.30
N TYR A 210 -7.93 3.87 -21.06
CA TYR A 210 -6.51 4.10 -20.74
C TYR A 210 -5.58 2.98 -21.22
N LEU A 211 -6.12 1.80 -21.59
CA LEU A 211 -5.32 0.75 -22.22
C LEU A 211 -5.25 0.90 -23.75
N LYS A 212 -6.01 1.81 -24.37
CA LYS A 212 -6.08 1.95 -25.84
C LYS A 212 -4.92 2.77 -26.38
N ASN A 213 -4.59 2.55 -27.65
CA ASN A 213 -3.58 3.31 -28.40
C ASN A 213 -2.14 3.14 -27.87
N ASN A 214 -1.89 2.07 -27.12
CA ASN A 214 -0.56 1.66 -26.67
C ASN A 214 -0.48 0.13 -26.71
N GLU A 215 0.31 -0.41 -27.65
CA GLU A 215 0.41 -1.86 -27.86
C GLU A 215 0.80 -2.64 -26.59
N LYS A 216 1.63 -2.06 -25.72
CA LYS A 216 2.05 -2.71 -24.47
C LYS A 216 0.90 -2.78 -23.47
N TYR A 217 0.11 -1.72 -23.34
CA TYR A 217 -1.05 -1.68 -22.46
C TYR A 217 -2.21 -2.53 -22.98
N GLU A 218 -2.41 -2.57 -24.30
CA GLU A 218 -3.40 -3.48 -24.90
C GLU A 218 -3.02 -4.95 -24.67
N ALA A 219 -1.72 -5.28 -24.73
CA ALA A 219 -1.22 -6.62 -24.47
C ALA A 219 -1.34 -7.04 -22.99
N SER A 220 -1.32 -6.12 -22.03
CA SER A 220 -1.49 -6.42 -20.60
C SER A 220 -2.94 -6.68 -20.21
N ARG A 221 -3.91 -6.32 -21.06
CA ARG A 221 -5.34 -6.52 -20.78
C ARG A 221 -5.70 -8.00 -20.62
N SER A 222 -6.03 -8.40 -19.39
CA SER A 222 -6.53 -9.74 -19.07
C SER A 222 -7.85 -10.05 -19.78
N ASN A 223 -7.99 -11.27 -20.31
CA ASN A 223 -9.26 -11.75 -20.86
C ASN A 223 -10.12 -12.29 -19.71
N VAL A 224 -11.16 -11.54 -19.35
CA VAL A 224 -12.05 -11.85 -18.21
C VAL A 224 -12.68 -13.24 -18.29
N CYS A 225 -13.02 -13.73 -19.49
CA CYS A 225 -13.58 -15.07 -19.68
C CYS A 225 -12.56 -16.17 -19.39
N GLU A 226 -11.32 -15.99 -19.85
CA GLU A 226 -10.23 -16.93 -19.62
C GLU A 226 -9.84 -16.97 -18.15
N VAL A 227 -9.72 -15.80 -17.51
CA VAL A 227 -9.43 -15.68 -16.07
C VAL A 227 -10.53 -16.35 -15.26
N CYS A 228 -11.81 -16.04 -15.49
CA CYS A 228 -12.91 -16.65 -14.75
C CYS A 228 -12.91 -18.18 -14.90
N LYS A 229 -12.77 -18.68 -16.14
CA LYS A 229 -12.74 -20.12 -16.44
C LYS A 229 -11.57 -20.83 -15.75
N ALA A 230 -10.36 -20.27 -15.81
CA ALA A 230 -9.17 -20.87 -15.23
C ALA A 230 -9.21 -20.96 -13.68
N ASN A 231 -10.01 -20.10 -13.05
CA ASN A 231 -10.15 -20.01 -11.60
C ASN A 231 -11.49 -20.58 -11.08
N GLY A 232 -12.31 -21.18 -11.95
CA GLY A 232 -13.59 -21.79 -11.56
C GLY A 232 -14.68 -20.79 -11.15
N ILE A 233 -14.52 -19.52 -11.52
CA ILE A 233 -15.44 -18.43 -11.18
C ILE A 233 -16.55 -18.37 -12.23
N LYS A 234 -17.80 -18.33 -11.78
CA LYS A 234 -18.99 -18.34 -12.64
C LYS A 234 -19.80 -17.06 -12.46
N PRO A 235 -19.45 -15.95 -13.13
CA PRO A 235 -20.19 -14.71 -13.03
C PRO A 235 -21.33 -14.63 -14.06
N THR A 236 -22.23 -13.67 -13.85
CA THR A 236 -23.11 -13.15 -14.88
C THR A 236 -22.37 -12.09 -15.66
N PHE A 237 -22.23 -12.27 -16.98
CA PHE A 237 -21.55 -11.32 -17.85
C PHE A 237 -22.49 -10.18 -18.25
N SER A 238 -21.95 -8.96 -18.29
CA SER A 238 -22.59 -7.75 -18.81
C SER A 238 -21.78 -7.18 -19.97
N ASP A 239 -22.46 -6.56 -20.93
CA ASP A 239 -21.85 -5.87 -22.08
C ASP A 239 -21.46 -4.42 -21.77
N ILE A 240 -21.81 -3.90 -20.59
CA ILE A 240 -21.36 -2.61 -20.09
C ILE A 240 -19.85 -2.65 -19.89
N ASN A 241 -19.15 -1.66 -20.46
CA ASN A 241 -17.73 -1.45 -20.26
C ASN A 241 -17.51 -0.75 -18.92
N LEU A 242 -16.89 -1.45 -17.96
CA LEU A 242 -16.67 -0.93 -16.62
C LEU A 242 -15.60 -1.77 -15.90
N ASP A 243 -14.63 -1.09 -15.30
CA ASP A 243 -13.57 -1.71 -14.52
C ASP A 243 -14.02 -1.90 -13.07
N GLY A 244 -13.62 -2.99 -12.42
CA GLY A 244 -13.93 -3.21 -11.01
C GLY A 244 -13.30 -2.19 -10.05
N GLY A 245 -12.16 -1.57 -10.40
CA GLY A 245 -11.56 -0.45 -9.64
C GLY A 245 -12.42 0.81 -9.65
N ASN A 246 -13.28 0.96 -10.66
CA ASN A 246 -14.25 2.05 -10.75
C ASN A 246 -15.60 1.73 -10.10
N VAL A 247 -15.71 0.62 -9.34
CA VAL A 247 -16.94 0.25 -8.64
C VAL A 247 -16.66 0.02 -7.17
N LEU A 248 -17.17 0.92 -6.34
CA LEU A 248 -17.20 0.74 -4.89
C LEU A 248 -18.61 0.35 -4.49
N ILE A 249 -18.79 -0.73 -3.73
CA ILE A 249 -20.10 -1.20 -3.31
C ILE A 249 -20.19 -1.33 -1.79
N CYS A 250 -21.28 -0.83 -1.22
CA CYS A 250 -21.58 -0.95 0.21
C CYS A 250 -23.08 -1.14 0.38
N GLY A 251 -23.50 -2.36 0.76
CA GLY A 251 -24.92 -2.70 0.87
C GLY A 251 -25.67 -2.45 -0.43
N ASN A 252 -26.71 -1.62 -0.37
CA ASN A 252 -27.55 -1.24 -1.49
C ASN A 252 -27.08 0.03 -2.21
N ARG A 253 -25.82 0.45 -2.06
CA ARG A 253 -25.24 1.63 -2.71
C ARG A 253 -23.96 1.29 -3.44
N ALA A 254 -23.78 1.91 -4.62
CA ALA A 254 -22.56 1.80 -5.39
C ALA A 254 -22.09 3.17 -5.87
N ILE A 255 -20.79 3.45 -5.74
CA ILE A 255 -20.14 4.63 -6.29
C ILE A 255 -19.37 4.25 -7.55
N ILE A 256 -19.59 5.02 -8.61
CA ILE A 256 -18.94 4.87 -9.91
C ILE A 256 -18.56 6.27 -10.42
N SER A 257 -17.41 6.43 -11.08
CA SER A 257 -17.05 7.72 -11.68
C SER A 257 -17.83 8.00 -12.97
N ASP A 258 -17.98 9.29 -13.32
CA ASP A 258 -18.62 9.75 -14.56
C ASP A 258 -17.91 9.29 -15.84
N ARG A 259 -16.70 8.72 -15.75
CA ARG A 259 -16.00 8.02 -16.86
C ARG A 259 -16.85 6.92 -17.48
N VAL A 260 -17.73 6.26 -16.72
CA VAL A 260 -18.59 5.19 -17.23
C VAL A 260 -19.43 5.61 -18.45
N PHE A 261 -19.78 6.90 -18.56
CA PHE A 261 -20.57 7.42 -19.66
C PHE A 261 -19.77 7.54 -20.97
N SER A 262 -18.53 8.03 -20.91
CA SER A 262 -17.70 8.18 -22.11
C SER A 262 -17.26 6.83 -22.69
N GLU A 263 -17.20 5.79 -21.85
CA GLU A 263 -16.78 4.45 -22.24
C GLU A 263 -17.91 3.53 -22.71
N ASN A 264 -19.15 3.99 -22.58
CA ASN A 264 -20.34 3.29 -23.07
C ASN A 264 -21.09 4.17 -24.10
N PRO A 265 -20.43 4.57 -25.20
CA PRO A 265 -21.04 5.47 -26.18
C PRO A 265 -22.28 4.82 -26.81
N GLY A 266 -23.31 5.63 -27.03
CA GLY A 266 -24.59 5.19 -27.61
C GLY A 266 -25.63 4.72 -26.59
N ARG A 267 -25.29 4.65 -25.30
CA ARG A 267 -26.27 4.48 -24.21
C ARG A 267 -26.65 5.84 -23.62
N LYS A 268 -27.93 6.04 -23.32
CA LYS A 268 -28.36 7.21 -22.53
C LYS A 268 -27.90 7.02 -21.08
N GLU A 269 -27.53 8.13 -20.42
CA GLU A 269 -27.01 8.07 -19.06
C GLU A 269 -28.03 7.45 -18.09
N GLU A 270 -29.32 7.76 -18.24
CA GLU A 270 -30.39 7.25 -17.39
C GLU A 270 -30.59 5.75 -17.56
N ASP A 271 -30.59 5.27 -18.81
CA ASP A 271 -30.73 3.85 -19.14
C ASP A 271 -29.51 3.05 -18.62
N LEU A 272 -28.30 3.60 -18.77
CA LEU A 272 -27.08 3.00 -18.25
C LEU A 272 -27.10 2.93 -16.73
N LYS A 273 -27.48 4.01 -16.03
CA LYS A 273 -27.61 4.02 -14.57
C LYS A 273 -28.67 3.02 -14.08
N ALA A 274 -29.80 2.92 -14.77
CA ALA A 274 -30.86 1.97 -14.42
C ALA A 274 -30.38 0.51 -14.56
N GLU A 275 -29.66 0.19 -15.63
CA GLU A 275 -29.11 -1.15 -15.84
C GLU A 275 -27.99 -1.48 -14.83
N LEU A 276 -27.09 -0.52 -14.55
CA LEU A 276 -26.09 -0.66 -13.49
C LEU A 276 -26.74 -0.93 -12.13
N SER A 277 -27.82 -0.19 -11.81
CA SER A 277 -28.57 -0.37 -10.57
C SER A 277 -29.16 -1.78 -10.47
N ARG A 278 -29.75 -2.28 -11.56
CA ARG A 278 -30.30 -3.64 -11.65
C ARG A 278 -29.24 -4.72 -11.49
N LEU A 279 -28.09 -4.56 -12.15
CA LEU A 279 -26.99 -5.53 -12.12
C LEU A 279 -26.30 -5.58 -10.76
N LEU A 280 -25.97 -4.41 -10.19
CA LEU A 280 -25.25 -4.28 -8.93
C LEU A 280 -26.15 -4.41 -7.70
N GLU A 281 -27.47 -4.40 -7.89
CA GLU A 281 -28.48 -4.45 -6.83
C GLU A 281 -28.33 -3.26 -5.86
N ALA A 282 -28.04 -2.08 -6.43
CA ALA A 282 -27.65 -0.90 -5.68
C ALA A 282 -28.13 0.41 -6.30
N GLU A 283 -28.33 1.44 -5.49
CA GLU A 283 -28.44 2.84 -5.91
C GLU A 283 -27.10 3.32 -6.47
N ILE A 284 -27.10 3.85 -7.69
CA ILE A 284 -25.89 4.30 -8.38
C ILE A 284 -25.62 5.78 -8.10
N ILE A 285 -24.53 6.02 -7.38
CA ILE A 285 -23.97 7.33 -7.05
C ILE A 285 -22.85 7.62 -8.04
N ILE A 286 -23.03 8.64 -8.87
CA ILE A 286 -22.00 9.06 -9.82
C ILE A 286 -21.15 10.17 -9.21
N ILE A 287 -19.84 9.96 -9.15
CA ILE A 287 -18.85 10.97 -8.71
C ILE A 287 -18.04 11.50 -9.91
N PRO A 288 -17.49 12.73 -9.83
CA PRO A 288 -16.59 13.22 -10.88
C PRO A 288 -15.28 12.42 -10.91
N ALA A 289 -14.86 11.96 -12.10
CA ALA A 289 -13.48 11.53 -12.30
C ALA A 289 -12.53 12.73 -12.19
N GLN A 290 -11.31 12.50 -11.68
CA GLN A 290 -10.24 13.48 -11.74
C GLN A 290 -9.66 13.52 -13.16
N LYS A 291 -9.52 14.72 -13.73
CA LYS A 291 -9.05 14.90 -15.12
C LYS A 291 -7.61 14.44 -15.36
N ASP A 292 -6.77 14.53 -14.33
CA ASP A 292 -5.34 14.19 -14.40
C ASP A 292 -5.07 12.78 -13.85
N ASP A 293 -6.10 12.05 -13.43
CA ASP A 293 -6.00 10.64 -13.05
C ASP A 293 -6.04 9.78 -14.32
N PHE A 294 -4.95 9.05 -14.57
CA PHE A 294 -4.80 8.15 -15.71
C PHE A 294 -5.93 7.13 -15.83
N THR A 295 -6.48 6.68 -14.70
CA THR A 295 -7.53 5.65 -14.67
C THR A 295 -8.95 6.23 -14.58
N GLY A 296 -9.12 7.37 -13.91
CA GLY A 296 -10.42 7.92 -13.55
C GLY A 296 -11.21 7.04 -12.59
N HIS A 297 -10.54 6.20 -11.79
CA HIS A 297 -11.17 5.20 -10.92
C HIS A 297 -11.67 5.81 -9.60
N ALA A 298 -12.84 5.35 -9.15
CA ALA A 298 -13.39 5.74 -7.86
C ALA A 298 -12.51 5.37 -6.67
N ASP A 299 -11.82 4.22 -6.72
CA ASP A 299 -11.02 3.69 -5.61
C ASP A 299 -9.70 4.44 -5.35
N GLY A 300 -9.26 5.29 -6.28
CA GLY A 300 -8.18 6.26 -6.10
C GLY A 300 -8.63 7.56 -5.43
N MET A 301 -9.95 7.80 -5.34
CA MET A 301 -10.52 9.05 -4.84
C MET A 301 -11.23 8.88 -3.49
N VAL A 302 -12.07 7.85 -3.36
CA VAL A 302 -12.95 7.65 -2.20
C VAL A 302 -13.10 6.18 -1.84
N ARG A 303 -13.57 5.91 -0.62
CA ARG A 303 -13.97 4.59 -0.12
C ARG A 303 -15.18 4.72 0.79
N PHE A 304 -16.03 3.70 0.82
CA PHE A 304 -17.07 3.61 1.85
C PHE A 304 -16.46 3.28 3.21
N VAL A 305 -16.89 4.01 4.23
CA VAL A 305 -16.76 3.61 5.65
C VAL A 305 -17.97 2.79 6.05
N ASN A 306 -19.15 3.22 5.59
CA ASN A 306 -20.45 2.54 5.67
C ASN A 306 -21.35 3.10 4.55
N CYS A 307 -22.62 2.68 4.46
CA CYS A 307 -23.51 3.07 3.35
C CYS A 307 -23.84 4.58 3.26
N ASP A 308 -23.60 5.34 4.34
CA ASP A 308 -23.91 6.78 4.42
C ASP A 308 -22.66 7.64 4.64
N THR A 309 -21.49 7.03 4.84
CA THR A 309 -20.23 7.71 5.13
C THR A 309 -19.15 7.23 4.18
N ILE A 310 -18.54 8.18 3.48
CA ILE A 310 -17.35 7.95 2.66
C ILE A 310 -16.15 8.66 3.26
N LEU A 311 -14.98 8.08 3.06
CA LEU A 311 -13.72 8.77 3.21
C LEU A 311 -13.15 9.02 1.82
N GLY A 312 -12.29 10.02 1.68
CA GLY A 312 -11.58 10.28 0.43
C GLY A 312 -10.42 11.23 0.61
N ASN A 313 -9.72 11.52 -0.49
CA ASN A 313 -8.62 12.49 -0.48
C ASN A 313 -9.10 13.83 0.09
N ASP A 314 -8.23 14.52 0.84
CA ASP A 314 -8.53 15.80 1.46
C ASP A 314 -8.98 16.82 0.40
N ARG A 315 -10.26 17.19 0.47
CA ARG A 315 -10.85 18.11 -0.51
C ARG A 315 -10.10 19.43 -0.56
N ALA A 316 -9.50 19.91 0.52
CA ALA A 316 -8.78 21.17 0.55
C ALA A 316 -7.61 21.23 -0.47
N GLU A 317 -6.97 20.09 -0.73
CA GLU A 317 -5.85 19.97 -1.67
C GLU A 317 -6.31 19.55 -3.08
N GLU A 318 -7.60 19.27 -3.28
CA GLU A 318 -8.15 18.86 -4.57
C GLU A 318 -8.38 20.04 -5.53
N PHE A 319 -8.73 19.74 -6.78
CA PHE A 319 -9.11 20.77 -7.73
C PHE A 319 -10.48 21.37 -7.40
N LYS A 320 -10.64 22.69 -7.55
CA LYS A 320 -11.90 23.40 -7.29
C LYS A 320 -13.09 22.80 -8.05
N TYR A 321 -12.92 22.46 -9.33
CA TYR A 321 -14.01 21.88 -10.13
C TYR A 321 -14.46 20.52 -9.59
N TRP A 322 -13.51 19.72 -9.09
CA TRP A 322 -13.77 18.39 -8.58
C TRP A 322 -14.50 18.51 -7.24
N ARG A 323 -13.98 19.35 -6.32
CA ARG A 323 -14.64 19.68 -5.05
C ARG A 323 -16.09 20.11 -5.22
N GLU A 324 -16.36 21.10 -6.07
CA GLU A 324 -17.72 21.64 -6.25
C GLU A 324 -18.70 20.59 -6.78
N LYS A 325 -18.23 19.69 -7.65
CA LYS A 325 -19.04 18.57 -8.13
C LYS A 325 -19.24 17.52 -7.02
N MET A 326 -18.18 17.18 -6.29
CA MET A 326 -18.26 16.21 -5.19
C MET A 326 -19.18 16.69 -4.07
N ASP A 327 -19.12 17.96 -3.68
CA ASP A 327 -19.99 18.56 -2.66
C ASP A 327 -21.48 18.50 -3.05
N LYS A 328 -21.79 18.63 -4.35
CA LYS A 328 -23.14 18.41 -4.87
C LYS A 328 -23.56 16.95 -4.71
N VAL A 329 -22.70 16.00 -5.07
CA VAL A 329 -22.97 14.56 -4.91
C VAL A 329 -23.22 14.23 -3.43
N ILE A 330 -22.35 14.70 -2.54
CA ILE A 330 -22.47 14.53 -1.09
C ILE A 330 -23.84 15.02 -0.59
N SER A 331 -24.24 16.23 -0.99
CA SER A 331 -25.52 16.81 -0.63
C SER A 331 -26.72 16.03 -1.18
N THR A 332 -26.68 15.67 -2.47
CA THR A 332 -27.77 14.96 -3.16
C THR A 332 -28.04 13.57 -2.59
N TYR A 333 -27.00 12.82 -2.23
CA TYR A 333 -27.13 11.45 -1.70
C TYR A 333 -27.06 11.37 -0.17
N HIS A 334 -27.03 12.52 0.50
CA HIS A 334 -26.95 12.64 1.96
C HIS A 334 -25.76 11.89 2.58
N LEU A 335 -24.60 11.97 1.92
CA LEU A 335 -23.38 11.33 2.40
C LEU A 335 -22.67 12.20 3.44
N GLN A 336 -22.00 11.56 4.38
CA GLN A 336 -20.93 12.18 5.17
C GLN A 336 -19.59 11.96 4.46
N TYR A 337 -18.75 12.99 4.41
CA TYR A 337 -17.40 12.91 3.82
C TYR A 337 -16.33 13.13 4.88
N ILE A 338 -15.39 12.21 4.97
CA ILE A 338 -14.22 12.31 5.86
C ILE A 338 -12.98 12.56 5.00
N ASP A 339 -12.41 13.74 5.14
CA ASP A 339 -11.15 14.11 4.47
C ASP A 339 -9.97 13.32 5.07
N VAL A 340 -9.20 12.65 4.19
CA VAL A 340 -8.02 11.85 4.54
C VAL A 340 -6.77 12.50 3.94
N PRO A 341 -5.68 12.65 4.73
CA PRO A 341 -4.42 13.20 4.23
C PRO A 341 -3.91 12.43 3.01
N PHE A 342 -3.40 13.16 2.02
CA PHE A 342 -2.76 12.64 0.82
C PHE A 342 -1.73 13.68 0.34
N PHE A 343 -0.90 13.35 -0.66
CA PHE A 343 0.06 14.33 -1.20
C PHE A 343 0.46 14.04 -2.65
N TYR A 344 0.63 15.10 -3.45
CA TYR A 344 1.11 15.05 -4.85
C TYR A 344 2.58 15.50 -5.02
N GLY A 345 3.30 15.65 -3.91
CA GLY A 345 4.64 16.25 -3.91
C GLY A 345 5.75 15.36 -4.49
N TYR A 346 5.50 14.06 -4.64
CA TYR A 346 6.46 13.13 -5.24
C TYR A 346 6.53 13.36 -6.75
N LYS A 347 7.74 13.30 -7.31
CA LYS A 347 7.98 13.48 -8.74
C LYS A 347 9.03 12.49 -9.20
N ASP A 348 8.66 11.62 -10.11
CA ASP A 348 9.57 10.74 -10.82
C ASP A 348 9.31 10.82 -12.33
N LYS A 349 10.35 11.16 -13.10
CA LYS A 349 10.24 11.28 -14.56
C LYS A 349 10.09 9.93 -15.26
N ALA A 350 10.59 8.85 -14.65
CA ALA A 350 10.42 7.51 -15.18
C ALA A 350 9.02 6.96 -14.91
N HIS A 351 8.35 7.46 -13.87
CA HIS A 351 7.05 7.00 -13.38
C HIS A 351 6.09 8.18 -13.21
N PRO A 352 5.69 8.87 -14.29
CA PRO A 352 4.85 10.06 -14.20
C PRO A 352 3.44 9.78 -13.66
N GLU A 353 2.93 8.56 -13.84
CA GLU A 353 1.59 8.13 -13.44
C GLU A 353 1.58 7.38 -12.09
N HIS A 354 2.58 7.60 -11.22
CA HIS A 354 2.68 6.87 -9.95
C HIS A 354 1.48 7.13 -9.02
N ALA A 355 1.18 6.17 -8.15
CA ALA A 355 0.15 6.30 -7.10
C ALA A 355 0.71 6.70 -5.72
N ILE A 356 1.99 7.09 -5.63
CA ILE A 356 2.61 7.53 -4.37
C ILE A 356 1.84 8.72 -3.79
N GLY A 357 1.37 8.55 -2.55
CA GLY A 357 0.60 9.54 -1.81
C GLY A 357 -0.90 9.30 -1.73
N ILE A 358 -1.44 8.29 -2.41
CA ILE A 358 -2.87 7.96 -2.42
C ILE A 358 -3.20 6.92 -1.33
N TYR A 359 -3.36 7.36 -0.08
CA TYR A 359 -3.57 6.43 1.06
C TYR A 359 -4.94 5.75 1.07
N VAL A 360 -5.93 6.32 0.37
CA VAL A 360 -7.30 5.77 0.31
C VAL A 360 -7.38 4.45 -0.46
N ASN A 361 -6.36 4.11 -1.26
CA ASN A 361 -6.27 2.85 -1.99
C ASN A 361 -5.67 1.71 -1.12
N TYR A 362 -6.19 1.57 0.11
CA TYR A 362 -5.82 0.52 1.06
C TYR A 362 -6.56 -0.80 0.78
N LEU A 363 -6.00 -1.91 1.27
CA LEU A 363 -6.73 -3.18 1.36
C LEU A 363 -7.54 -3.20 2.65
N GLU A 364 -8.82 -3.53 2.54
CA GLU A 364 -9.70 -3.81 3.66
C GLU A 364 -10.25 -5.22 3.49
N VAL A 365 -10.06 -6.05 4.52
CA VAL A 365 -10.50 -7.45 4.52
C VAL A 365 -10.79 -7.88 5.95
N GLU A 366 -12.01 -8.36 6.19
CA GLU A 366 -12.47 -8.74 7.54
C GLU A 366 -12.22 -7.62 8.57
N ASN A 367 -11.46 -7.89 9.63
CA ASN A 367 -11.09 -6.91 10.66
C ASN A 367 -9.74 -6.22 10.40
N LEU A 368 -9.15 -6.40 9.23
CA LEU A 368 -7.82 -5.89 8.86
C LEU A 368 -7.92 -4.78 7.81
N ILE A 369 -7.19 -3.69 8.04
CA ILE A 369 -6.85 -2.69 7.03
C ILE A 369 -5.33 -2.68 6.87
N VAL A 370 -4.86 -2.82 5.63
CA VAL A 370 -3.45 -2.66 5.27
C VAL A 370 -3.31 -1.36 4.50
N VAL A 371 -2.61 -0.39 5.07
CA VAL A 371 -2.42 0.96 4.52
C VAL A 371 -1.05 1.04 3.83
N PRO A 372 -0.96 1.54 2.59
CA PRO A 372 0.33 1.77 1.96
C PRO A 372 1.04 2.96 2.64
N VAL A 373 2.36 2.85 2.84
CA VAL A 373 3.21 3.95 3.31
C VAL A 373 4.37 4.13 2.35
N PHE A 374 4.82 5.38 2.18
CA PHE A 374 5.71 5.74 1.08
C PHE A 374 7.10 6.16 1.53
N GLY A 375 7.25 6.73 2.74
CA GLY A 375 8.56 7.09 3.30
C GLY A 375 9.36 8.14 2.52
N VAL A 376 8.76 8.77 1.50
CA VAL A 376 9.40 9.80 0.67
C VAL A 376 9.34 11.19 1.33
N PRO A 377 10.21 12.14 0.97
CA PRO A 377 10.15 13.50 1.53
C PRO A 377 8.77 14.16 1.31
N GLY A 378 8.21 14.73 2.37
CA GLY A 378 6.88 15.38 2.32
C GLY A 378 5.70 14.42 2.36
N ASN A 379 5.92 13.12 2.58
CA ASN A 379 4.84 12.16 2.78
C ASN A 379 3.93 12.56 3.97
N LYS A 380 2.76 11.93 3.98
CA LYS A 380 1.70 12.07 4.96
C LYS A 380 1.41 10.75 5.68
N ASP A 381 2.36 9.81 5.66
CA ASP A 381 2.18 8.43 6.13
C ASP A 381 1.61 8.38 7.56
N ALA A 382 2.24 9.11 8.49
CA ALA A 382 1.83 9.12 9.88
C ALA A 382 0.44 9.76 10.09
N GLU A 383 0.15 10.84 9.37
CA GLU A 383 -1.13 11.55 9.44
C GLU A 383 -2.26 10.67 8.89
N ALA A 384 -2.03 10.02 7.74
CA ALA A 384 -2.99 9.09 7.13
C ALA A 384 -3.25 7.88 8.01
N VAL A 385 -2.21 7.25 8.58
CA VAL A 385 -2.38 6.09 9.48
C VAL A 385 -3.14 6.44 10.75
N VAL A 386 -2.88 7.60 11.36
CA VAL A 386 -3.66 8.09 12.50
C VAL A 386 -5.12 8.29 12.10
N LYS A 387 -5.36 8.97 10.98
CA LYS A 387 -6.71 9.24 10.50
C LYS A 387 -7.51 7.96 10.21
N ILE A 388 -6.89 6.97 9.56
CA ILE A 388 -7.53 5.68 9.29
C ILE A 388 -7.88 4.93 10.59
N LYS A 389 -7.01 4.98 11.61
CA LYS A 389 -7.31 4.40 12.94
C LYS A 389 -8.46 5.11 13.65
N GLU A 390 -8.57 6.43 13.51
CA GLU A 390 -9.71 7.18 14.06
C GLU A 390 -11.04 6.84 13.37
N ILE A 391 -11.00 6.63 12.04
CA ILE A 391 -12.19 6.26 11.25
C ILE A 391 -12.63 4.83 11.57
N PHE A 392 -11.69 3.91 11.77
CA PHE A 392 -11.96 2.49 12.01
C PHE A 392 -11.36 2.02 13.35
N PRO A 393 -11.92 2.45 14.50
CA PRO A 393 -11.35 2.18 15.82
C PRO A 393 -11.33 0.69 16.18
N ASP A 394 -12.25 -0.10 15.61
CA ASP A 394 -12.40 -1.53 15.90
C ASP A 394 -11.54 -2.43 14.99
N LYS A 395 -10.94 -1.86 13.93
CA LYS A 395 -10.13 -2.60 12.97
C LYS A 395 -8.65 -2.56 13.31
N ILE A 396 -7.98 -3.66 12.97
CA ILE A 396 -6.53 -3.73 13.03
C ILE A 396 -5.96 -3.00 11.82
N VAL A 397 -5.09 -2.03 12.05
CA VAL A 397 -4.42 -1.26 10.99
C VAL A 397 -2.94 -1.62 10.94
N GLU A 398 -2.54 -2.25 9.83
CA GLU A 398 -1.16 -2.55 9.47
C GLU A 398 -0.68 -1.59 8.36
N THR A 399 0.63 -1.43 8.25
CA THR A 399 1.25 -0.59 7.21
C THR A 399 2.21 -1.40 6.37
N ILE A 400 2.29 -1.10 5.07
CA ILE A 400 3.22 -1.77 4.15
C ILE A 400 3.91 -0.75 3.23
N ASP A 401 5.22 -0.90 3.08
CA ASP A 401 5.93 -0.21 1.99
C ASP A 401 5.54 -0.86 0.66
N TYR A 402 4.82 -0.09 -0.16
CA TYR A 402 4.24 -0.53 -1.43
C TYR A 402 4.81 0.25 -2.63
N ASN A 403 5.93 0.95 -2.46
CA ASN A 403 6.46 1.89 -3.46
C ASN A 403 6.74 1.23 -4.82
N GLU A 404 7.29 0.02 -4.85
CA GLU A 404 7.61 -0.70 -6.09
C GLU A 404 6.39 -0.86 -7.01
N VAL A 405 5.21 -1.09 -6.42
CA VAL A 405 3.95 -1.22 -7.15
C VAL A 405 3.33 0.15 -7.39
N ALA A 406 3.44 1.06 -6.42
CA ALA A 406 2.95 2.42 -6.52
C ALA A 406 3.53 3.16 -7.74
N LEU A 407 4.79 2.90 -8.09
CA LEU A 407 5.46 3.45 -9.27
C LEU A 407 4.82 3.01 -10.61
N GLU A 408 4.04 1.94 -10.61
CA GLU A 408 3.29 1.46 -11.79
C GLU A 408 1.86 2.01 -11.86
N GLY A 409 1.49 2.89 -10.93
CA GLY A 409 0.23 3.63 -10.98
C GLY A 409 -0.95 3.01 -10.21
N GLY A 410 -0.71 2.01 -9.36
CA GLY A 410 -1.74 1.43 -8.51
C GLY A 410 -1.23 0.99 -7.14
N LEU A 411 -2.15 0.63 -6.24
CA LEU A 411 -1.83 0.28 -4.86
C LEU A 411 -2.55 -1.02 -4.42
N LEU A 412 -2.79 -1.17 -3.12
CA LEU A 412 -3.29 -2.40 -2.51
C LEU A 412 -4.68 -2.76 -3.02
N ASN A 413 -5.60 -1.80 -3.14
CA ASN A 413 -6.94 -2.11 -3.63
C ASN A 413 -6.93 -2.55 -5.09
N CYS A 414 -6.10 -1.93 -5.93
CA CYS A 414 -5.96 -2.27 -7.35
C CYS A 414 -5.39 -3.69 -7.56
N THR A 415 -4.44 -4.09 -6.70
CA THR A 415 -3.76 -5.39 -6.80
C THR A 415 -4.51 -6.54 -6.14
N THR A 416 -5.61 -6.26 -5.44
CA THR A 416 -6.37 -7.26 -4.66
C THR A 416 -7.83 -7.36 -5.08
N TRP A 417 -8.33 -8.59 -5.16
CA TRP A 417 -9.75 -8.88 -5.33
C TRP A 417 -10.27 -9.68 -4.14
N THR A 418 -11.13 -9.07 -3.34
CA THR A 418 -11.66 -9.70 -2.12
C THR A 418 -13.03 -10.30 -2.39
N LEU A 419 -13.19 -11.58 -2.05
CA LEU A 419 -14.45 -12.31 -2.22
C LEU A 419 -15.00 -12.74 -0.87
N ASN A 420 -16.27 -12.42 -0.59
CA ASN A 420 -16.96 -13.01 0.53
C ASN A 420 -17.35 -14.46 0.18
N SER A 421 -16.93 -15.41 1.01
CA SER A 421 -17.52 -16.75 1.00
C SER A 421 -18.86 -16.69 1.74
N PHE A 422 -19.95 -16.92 1.01
CA PHE A 422 -21.24 -17.22 1.59
C PHE A 422 -21.32 -18.74 1.73
N GLN A 423 -21.59 -19.21 2.95
CA GLN A 423 -21.86 -20.64 3.20
C GLN A 423 -23.24 -21.02 2.67
#